data_AF-A0A352GLY2-F1
#
_entry.id   AF-A0A352GLY2-F1
#
_cell.length_a   1.000
_cell.length_b   1.000
_cell.length_c   1.000
_cell.angle_alpha   90.00
_cell.angle_beta   90.00
_cell.angle_gamma   90.00
#
_symmetry.space_group_name_H-M   'P 1'
#
loop_
_entity.id
_entity.type
_entity.pdbx_description
1 polymer ?
#
loop_
_entity_poly.entity_id
_entity_poly.type
_entity_poly.pdbx_seq_one_letter_code
_entity_poly.pdbx_strand_id
1 'polypeptide(L)'
;MPKRLMYTGGPLDRAGDRRRDSAGIAELLSHPQARIAPVWRDRNLVEPGDDKSDGGPRAGWLTGAAAVTVTTQSSVQVFLGLWNDAPYFAVDLSHHEEHALPDLINGATFEDLRQVGRLLAADEATILAYARGMTHWHRRQK
;
A
#
# COMPACT_ATOMS: atom_id res chain seq x y z
N MET A 1 13.25 25.38 -12.92
CA MET A 1 12.69 24.15 -12.32
C MET A 1 13.65 23.68 -11.21
N PRO A 2 13.17 23.35 -10.01
CA PRO A 2 14.03 22.79 -8.98
C PRO A 2 14.64 21.45 -9.45
N LYS A 3 15.91 21.21 -9.11
CA LYS A 3 16.63 19.98 -9.48
C LYS A 3 15.98 18.79 -8.76
N ARG A 4 15.39 17.87 -9.53
CA ARG A 4 14.85 16.62 -8.98
C ARG A 4 15.99 15.80 -8.41
N LEU A 5 15.94 15.51 -7.12
CA LEU A 5 16.88 14.58 -6.50
C LEU A 5 16.57 13.18 -7.02
N MET A 6 17.60 12.43 -7.39
CA MET A 6 17.44 11.03 -7.81
C MET A 6 16.87 10.23 -6.62
N TYR A 7 15.93 9.31 -6.88
CA TYR A 7 15.30 8.43 -5.88
C TYR A 7 14.40 9.10 -4.82
N THR A 8 14.19 10.42 -4.89
CA THR A 8 13.12 11.10 -4.15
C THR A 8 11.85 11.27 -4.99
N GLY A 9 11.84 10.71 -6.19
CA GLY A 9 10.71 10.75 -7.10
C GLY A 9 9.57 9.85 -6.64
N GLY A 10 8.37 10.40 -6.52
CA GLY A 10 7.14 9.69 -6.22
C GLY A 10 6.06 10.66 -5.76
N PRO A 11 4.79 10.24 -5.74
CA PRO A 11 3.66 11.10 -5.38
C PRO A 11 3.55 11.38 -3.88
N LEU A 12 4.19 10.58 -3.03
CA LEU A 12 4.08 10.69 -1.57
C LEU A 12 5.01 11.75 -0.99
N ASP A 13 4.46 12.64 -0.15
CA ASP A 13 5.22 13.24 0.93
C ASP A 13 5.43 12.19 2.02
N ARG A 14 6.68 11.73 2.19
CA ARG A 14 7.00 10.67 3.15
C ARG A 14 6.84 11.09 4.61
N ALA A 15 6.73 12.41 4.88
CA ALA A 15 6.52 12.99 6.20
C ALA A 15 7.32 12.29 7.31
N GLY A 16 8.63 12.12 7.07
CA GLY A 16 9.50 11.26 7.86
C GLY A 16 9.52 11.59 9.35
N ASP A 17 9.38 12.87 9.70
CA ASP A 17 9.37 13.35 11.08
C ASP A 17 8.17 12.84 11.89
N ARG A 18 7.05 12.52 11.22
CA ARG A 18 5.82 12.00 11.87
C ARG A 18 5.95 10.54 12.31
N ARG A 19 6.94 9.79 11.79
CA ARG A 19 7.07 8.34 12.06
C ARG A 19 7.42 8.00 13.51
N ARG A 20 7.96 8.97 14.27
CA ARG A 20 8.31 8.78 15.69
C ARG A 20 7.15 9.09 16.64
N ASP A 21 6.10 9.73 16.15
CA ASP A 21 4.91 10.05 16.92
C ASP A 21 3.88 8.93 16.77
N SER A 22 3.95 7.94 17.67
CA SER A 22 3.02 6.80 17.64
C SER A 22 1.55 7.20 17.77
N ALA A 23 1.25 8.28 18.51
CA ALA A 23 -0.12 8.76 18.67
C ALA A 23 -0.62 9.40 17.36
N GLY A 24 0.18 10.26 16.75
CA GLY A 24 -0.13 10.84 15.44
C GLY A 24 -0.25 9.81 14.33
N ILE A 25 0.55 8.73 14.37
CA ILE A 25 0.40 7.62 13.42
C ILE A 25 -0.94 6.88 13.61
N ALA A 26 -1.36 6.62 14.84
CA ALA A 26 -2.65 5.98 15.11
C ALA A 26 -3.84 6.83 14.64
N GLU A 27 -3.74 8.16 14.77
CA GLU A 27 -4.71 9.11 14.24
C GLU A 27 -4.77 9.05 12.71
N LEU A 28 -3.61 9.09 12.03
CA LEU A 28 -3.52 8.98 10.57
C LEU A 28 -4.07 7.65 10.05
N LEU A 29 -3.83 6.55 10.78
CA LEU A 29 -4.34 5.24 10.41
C LEU A 29 -5.87 5.16 10.53
N SER A 30 -6.45 5.89 11.49
CA SER A 30 -7.89 5.99 11.71
C SER A 30 -8.57 7.04 10.82
N HIS A 31 -7.80 7.77 10.00
CA HIS A 31 -8.32 8.84 9.16
C HIS A 31 -9.31 8.28 8.11
N PRO A 32 -10.47 8.93 7.87
CA PRO A 32 -11.48 8.41 6.92
C PRO A 32 -10.98 8.25 5.48
N GLN A 33 -9.98 9.04 5.09
CA GLN A 33 -9.36 8.95 3.76
C GLN A 33 -8.10 8.08 3.73
N ALA A 34 -7.76 7.39 4.83
CA ALA A 34 -6.63 6.49 4.84
C ALA A 34 -6.75 5.44 3.73
N ARG A 35 -5.62 5.14 3.10
CA ARG A 35 -5.48 4.15 2.04
C ARG A 35 -4.51 3.08 2.51
N ILE A 36 -5.00 1.85 2.62
CA ILE A 36 -4.20 0.72 3.06
C ILE A 36 -3.75 -0.08 1.84
N ALA A 37 -2.46 -0.39 1.79
CA ALA A 37 -1.81 -1.16 0.75
C ALA A 37 -1.37 -2.52 1.32
N PRO A 38 -2.20 -3.57 1.20
CA PRO A 38 -1.80 -4.90 1.64
C PRO A 38 -0.63 -5.43 0.80
N VAL A 39 0.30 -6.10 1.47
CA VAL A 39 1.39 -6.86 0.85
C VAL A 39 1.34 -8.28 1.38
N TRP A 40 1.34 -9.25 0.47
CA TRP A 40 1.38 -10.68 0.80
C TRP A 40 2.49 -11.39 0.02
N ARG A 41 3.48 -11.92 0.73
CA ARG A 41 4.62 -12.67 0.18
C ARG A 41 5.25 -12.00 -1.05
N ASP A 42 5.59 -10.71 -0.88
CA ASP A 42 6.17 -9.82 -1.90
C ASP A 42 5.25 -9.47 -3.10
N ARG A 43 3.96 -9.82 -3.03
CA ARG A 43 2.91 -9.42 -3.98
C ARG A 43 2.06 -8.28 -3.42
N ASN A 44 1.51 -7.47 -4.31
CA ASN A 44 0.71 -6.29 -3.98
C ASN A 44 -0.75 -6.49 -4.40
N LEU A 45 -1.68 -5.89 -3.66
CA LEU A 45 -3.08 -5.93 -4.03
C LEU A 45 -3.35 -5.05 -5.24
N VAL A 46 -3.98 -5.64 -6.26
CA VAL A 46 -4.30 -5.00 -7.54
C VAL A 46 -5.77 -5.28 -7.85
N GLU A 47 -6.47 -4.21 -8.22
CA GLU A 47 -7.81 -4.31 -8.77
C GLU A 47 -7.69 -4.56 -10.28
N PRO A 48 -8.33 -5.60 -10.82
CA PRO A 48 -8.39 -5.79 -12.27
C PRO A 48 -9.11 -4.59 -12.90
N GLY A 49 -8.62 -4.14 -14.06
CA GLY A 49 -9.35 -3.18 -14.86
C GLY A 49 -10.64 -3.81 -15.38
N ASP A 50 -11.70 -3.01 -15.53
CA ASP A 50 -12.91 -3.50 -16.18
C ASP A 50 -12.66 -3.62 -17.69
N ASP A 51 -12.98 -4.76 -18.30
CA ASP A 51 -12.94 -4.99 -19.76
C ASP A 51 -13.77 -3.96 -20.57
N LYS A 52 -14.67 -3.24 -19.90
CA LYS A 52 -15.55 -2.21 -20.48
C LYS A 52 -15.00 -0.79 -20.36
N SER A 53 -13.85 -0.62 -19.72
CA SER A 53 -13.18 0.67 -19.55
C SER A 53 -11.79 0.62 -20.17
N ASP A 54 -11.32 1.71 -20.78
CA ASP A 54 -9.92 1.84 -21.22
C ASP A 54 -8.91 1.88 -20.04
N GLY A 55 -9.37 1.59 -18.82
CA GLY A 55 -8.57 1.57 -17.61
C GLY A 55 -7.86 0.23 -17.45
N GLY A 56 -6.54 0.24 -17.53
CA GLY A 56 -5.71 -0.87 -17.09
C GLY A 56 -5.90 -1.20 -15.60
N PRO A 57 -5.18 -2.20 -15.08
CA PRO A 57 -5.23 -2.54 -13.66
C PRO A 57 -4.91 -1.32 -12.79
N ARG A 58 -5.42 -1.35 -11.55
CA ARG A 58 -5.26 -0.27 -10.58
C ARG A 58 -4.74 -0.80 -9.26
N ALA A 59 -4.10 0.06 -8.48
CA ALA A 59 -3.73 -0.32 -7.13
C ALA A 59 -4.96 -0.59 -6.26
N GLY A 60 -5.02 -1.75 -5.60
CA GLY A 60 -6.10 -2.15 -4.71
C GLY A 60 -5.95 -1.52 -3.32
N TRP A 61 -6.25 -0.23 -3.21
CA TRP A 61 -6.23 0.46 -1.93
C TRP A 61 -7.45 0.08 -1.09
N LEU A 62 -7.24 -0.53 0.07
CA LEU A 62 -8.35 -0.82 0.99
C LEU A 62 -8.72 0.42 1.81
N THR A 63 -10.02 0.54 2.08
CA THR A 63 -10.65 1.64 2.83
C THR A 63 -11.75 1.10 3.72
N GLY A 64 -12.28 1.94 4.63
CA GLY A 64 -13.44 1.59 5.47
C GLY A 64 -13.25 0.30 6.27
N ALA A 65 -14.27 -0.55 6.29
CA ALA A 65 -14.25 -1.80 7.05
C ALA A 65 -13.13 -2.76 6.61
N ALA A 66 -12.88 -2.89 5.30
CA ALA A 66 -11.81 -3.74 4.79
C ALA A 66 -10.42 -3.27 5.27
N ALA A 67 -10.17 -1.96 5.25
CA ALA A 67 -8.94 -1.37 5.79
C ALA A 67 -8.74 -1.70 7.28
N VAL A 68 -9.79 -1.57 8.09
CA VAL A 68 -9.74 -1.88 9.53
C VAL A 68 -9.42 -3.36 9.76
N THR A 69 -10.09 -4.25 9.02
CA THR A 69 -9.90 -5.70 9.11
C THR A 69 -8.46 -6.08 8.78
N VAL A 70 -7.93 -5.68 7.61
CA VAL A 70 -6.56 -6.05 7.22
C VAL A 70 -5.49 -5.44 8.13
N THR A 71 -5.74 -4.24 8.65
CA THR A 71 -4.80 -3.56 9.55
C THR A 71 -4.70 -4.33 10.87
N THR A 72 -5.85 -4.74 11.43
CA THR A 72 -5.91 -5.52 12.67
C THR A 72 -5.29 -6.91 12.52
N GLN A 73 -5.43 -7.52 11.34
CA GLN A 73 -4.89 -8.85 11.04
C GLN A 73 -3.47 -8.82 10.46
N SER A 74 -2.78 -7.68 10.45
CA SER A 74 -1.43 -7.56 9.90
C SER A 74 -0.35 -7.78 10.96
N SER A 75 0.80 -8.30 10.53
CA SER A 75 1.97 -8.46 11.42
C SER A 75 2.83 -7.20 11.48
N VAL A 76 2.72 -6.32 10.48
CA VAL A 76 3.47 -5.07 10.37
C VAL A 76 2.56 -4.02 9.76
N GLN A 77 2.58 -2.81 10.31
CA GLN A 77 1.93 -1.62 9.77
C GLN A 77 3.00 -0.56 9.53
N VAL A 78 3.05 0.01 8.32
CA VAL A 78 4.06 1.00 7.95
C VAL A 78 3.40 2.23 7.36
N PHE A 79 3.62 3.39 7.97
CA PHE A 79 3.25 4.66 7.37
C PHE A 79 4.16 4.99 6.19
N LEU A 80 3.57 5.13 5.00
CA LEU A 80 4.30 5.42 3.76
C LEU A 80 4.45 6.93 3.54
N GLY A 81 3.42 7.69 3.90
CA GLY A 81 3.38 9.13 3.68
C GLY A 81 1.96 9.62 3.38
N LEU A 82 1.88 10.85 2.87
CA LEU A 82 0.66 11.51 2.44
C LEU A 82 0.69 11.68 0.91
N TRP A 83 -0.45 11.45 0.25
CA TRP A 83 -0.65 11.82 -1.15
C TRP A 83 -1.99 12.53 -1.28
N ASN A 84 -1.98 13.79 -1.73
CA ASN A 84 -3.16 14.68 -1.73
C ASN A 84 -3.85 14.71 -0.35
N ASP A 85 -3.04 14.89 0.71
CA ASP A 85 -3.44 14.91 2.13
C ASP A 85 -4.04 13.60 2.68
N ALA A 86 -4.29 12.59 1.85
CA ALA A 86 -4.70 11.27 2.29
C ALA A 86 -3.49 10.47 2.81
N PRO A 87 -3.59 9.85 4.00
CA PRO A 87 -2.51 9.01 4.52
C PRO A 87 -2.49 7.63 3.89
N TYR A 88 -1.30 7.18 3.50
CA TYR A 88 -1.06 5.87 2.91
C TYR A 88 -0.26 4.99 3.86
N PHE A 89 -0.72 3.76 4.04
CA PHE A 89 -0.08 2.75 4.86
C PHE A 89 0.15 1.48 4.07
N ALA A 90 1.23 0.75 4.38
CA ALA A 90 1.40 -0.63 3.98
C ALA A 90 1.12 -1.55 5.17
N VAL A 91 0.49 -2.68 4.90
CA VAL A 91 0.28 -3.74 5.90
C VAL A 91 0.83 -5.06 5.40
N ASP A 92 1.50 -5.81 6.26
CA ASP A 92 2.04 -7.12 5.91
C ASP A 92 1.09 -8.25 6.33
N LEU A 93 0.58 -8.96 5.34
CA LEU A 93 -0.30 -10.12 5.52
C LEU A 93 0.43 -11.44 5.26
N SER A 94 1.76 -11.43 5.08
CA SER A 94 2.52 -12.61 4.60
C SER A 94 2.51 -13.82 5.54
N HIS A 95 2.05 -13.65 6.77
CA HIS A 95 1.84 -14.73 7.73
C HIS A 95 0.51 -15.48 7.51
N HIS A 96 -0.43 -14.91 6.76
CA HIS A 96 -1.66 -15.60 6.36
C HIS A 96 -1.39 -16.58 5.23
N GLU A 97 -2.13 -17.69 5.26
CA GLU A 97 -2.21 -18.62 4.15
C GLU A 97 -3.12 -18.06 3.04
N GLU A 98 -2.84 -18.48 1.81
CA GLU A 98 -3.51 -17.97 0.61
C GLU A 98 -5.04 -18.11 0.67
N HIS A 99 -5.54 -19.21 1.24
CA HIS A 99 -6.97 -19.48 1.35
C HIS A 99 -7.71 -18.49 2.28
N ALA A 100 -7.00 -17.75 3.13
CA ALA A 100 -7.60 -16.76 4.04
C ALA A 100 -7.68 -15.35 3.43
N LEU A 101 -7.00 -15.11 2.30
CA LEU A 101 -6.91 -13.79 1.69
C LEU A 101 -8.19 -13.32 0.99
N PRO A 102 -8.98 -14.17 0.30
CA PRO A 102 -10.18 -13.70 -0.40
C PRO A 102 -11.16 -12.94 0.49
N ASP A 103 -11.32 -13.40 1.74
CA ASP A 103 -12.18 -12.76 2.75
C ASP A 103 -11.69 -11.38 3.19
N LEU A 104 -10.41 -11.05 2.92
CA LEU A 104 -9.75 -9.82 3.35
C LEU A 104 -9.73 -8.73 2.29
N ILE A 105 -9.86 -9.09 1.01
CA ILE A 105 -9.48 -8.21 -0.11
C ILE A 105 -10.60 -7.91 -1.11
N ASN A 106 -11.84 -8.33 -0.82
CA ASN A 106 -13.06 -7.92 -1.54
C ASN A 106 -12.98 -8.02 -3.07
N GLY A 107 -12.44 -9.13 -3.60
CA GLY A 107 -12.40 -9.40 -5.05
C GLY A 107 -11.17 -8.88 -5.81
N ALA A 108 -10.24 -8.18 -5.15
CA ALA A 108 -8.93 -7.84 -5.72
C ALA A 108 -7.97 -9.05 -5.67
N THR A 109 -6.84 -8.99 -6.40
CA THR A 109 -5.85 -10.07 -6.46
C THR A 109 -4.45 -9.61 -6.05
N PHE A 110 -3.67 -10.52 -5.47
CA PHE A 110 -2.27 -10.26 -5.16
C PHE A 110 -1.38 -10.59 -6.35
N GLU A 111 -0.78 -9.56 -6.93
CA GLU A 111 0.03 -9.66 -8.15
C GLU A 111 1.50 -9.33 -7.92
N ASP A 112 2.38 -9.92 -8.75
CA ASP A 112 3.78 -9.49 -8.82
C ASP A 112 3.88 -8.17 -9.60
N LEU A 113 4.35 -7.12 -8.94
CA LEU A 113 4.55 -5.80 -9.58
C LEU A 113 5.51 -5.83 -10.76
N ARG A 114 6.42 -6.81 -10.87
CA ARG A 114 7.26 -6.96 -12.06
C ARG A 114 6.46 -7.39 -13.30
N GLN A 115 5.32 -8.03 -13.09
CA GLN A 115 4.42 -8.48 -14.14
C GLN A 115 3.42 -7.38 -14.50
N VAL A 116 2.74 -6.80 -13.49
CA VAL A 116 1.63 -5.86 -13.71
C VAL A 116 2.03 -4.38 -13.62
N GLY A 117 3.16 -4.06 -13.01
CA GLY A 117 3.49 -2.67 -12.64
C GLY A 117 3.68 -1.72 -13.82
N ARG A 118 3.97 -2.25 -15.01
CA ARG A 118 4.05 -1.46 -16.26
C ARG A 118 2.68 -1.02 -16.80
N LEU A 119 1.61 -1.68 -16.34
CA LEU A 119 0.23 -1.42 -16.75
C LEU A 119 -0.48 -0.46 -15.79
N LEU A 120 0.05 -0.30 -14.57
CA LEU A 120 -0.44 0.64 -13.57
C LEU A 120 -0.03 2.08 -13.93
N ALA A 121 -0.78 3.05 -13.40
CA ALA A 121 -0.31 4.42 -13.37
C ALA A 121 1.03 4.52 -12.61
N ALA A 122 1.96 5.34 -13.12
CA ALA A 122 3.32 5.43 -12.58
C ALA A 122 3.35 5.78 -11.09
N ASP A 123 2.44 6.65 -10.64
CA ASP A 123 2.30 7.03 -9.24
C ASP A 123 1.85 5.86 -8.36
N GLU A 124 0.82 5.12 -8.79
CA GLU A 124 0.34 3.93 -8.08
C GLU A 124 1.41 2.83 -8.01
N ALA A 125 2.08 2.54 -9.13
CA ALA A 125 3.18 1.58 -9.20
C ALA A 125 4.33 1.97 -8.25
N THR A 126 4.66 3.27 -8.17
CA THR A 126 5.69 3.80 -7.29
C THR A 126 5.33 3.58 -5.82
N ILE A 127 4.07 3.86 -5.43
CA ILE A 127 3.60 3.64 -4.05
C ILE A 127 3.60 2.15 -3.70
N LEU A 128 3.08 1.28 -4.57
CA LEU A 128 3.04 -0.16 -4.30
C LEU A 128 4.45 -0.78 -4.20
N ALA A 129 5.39 -0.34 -5.04
CA ALA A 129 6.78 -0.75 -4.96
C ALA A 129 7.42 -0.31 -3.63
N TYR A 130 7.09 0.90 -3.17
CA TYR A 130 7.55 1.40 -1.88
C TYR A 130 6.94 0.61 -0.71
N ALA A 131 5.63 0.35 -0.75
CA ALA A 131 4.92 -0.47 0.24
C ALA A 131 5.57 -1.85 0.40
N ARG A 132 5.82 -2.54 -0.72
CA ARG A 132 6.51 -3.84 -0.76
C ARG A 132 7.92 -3.76 -0.17
N GLY A 133 8.70 -2.73 -0.54
CA GLY A 133 10.05 -2.55 -0.04
C GLY A 133 10.10 -2.35 1.48
N MET A 134 9.18 -1.53 2.01
CA MET A 134 9.10 -1.25 3.45
C MET A 134 8.66 -2.48 4.26
N THR A 135 7.61 -3.18 3.84
CA THR A 135 7.15 -4.39 4.55
C THR A 135 8.20 -5.50 4.51
N HIS A 136 8.87 -5.68 3.36
CA HIS A 136 9.98 -6.61 3.22
C HIS A 136 11.12 -6.32 4.20
N TRP A 137 11.52 -5.05 4.32
CA TRP A 137 12.55 -4.64 5.26
C TRP A 137 12.13 -4.91 6.71
N HIS A 138 10.94 -4.47 7.10
CA HIS A 138 10.41 -4.67 8.46
C HIS A 138 10.32 -6.16 8.84
N ARG A 139 9.97 -7.04 7.91
CA ARG A 139 9.91 -8.49 8.17
C ARG A 139 11.29 -9.11 8.44
N ARG A 140 12.35 -8.52 7.90
CA ARG A 140 13.73 -9.04 7.96
C ARG A 140 14.57 -8.39 9.05
N GLN A 141 14.14 -7.26 9.57
CA GLN A 141 14.73 -6.66 10.76
C GLN A 141 14.14 -7.31 12.01
N LYS A 142 14.90 -8.24 12.58
CA LYS A 142 14.71 -8.73 13.95
C LYS A 142 15.61 -7.95 14.89
#